data_AF-A0A5N5NTZ9-F1
#
_entry.id   AF-A0A5N5NTZ9-F1
#
_cell.length_a   1.000
_cell.length_b   1.000
_cell.length_c   1.000
_cell.angle_alpha   90.00
_cell.angle_beta   90.00
_cell.angle_gamma   90.00
#
_symmetry.space_group_name_H-M   'P 1'
#
loop_
_entity.id
_entity.type
_entity.pdbx_description
1 polymer ?
#
loop_
_entity_poly.entity_id
_entity_poly.type
_entity_poly.pdbx_seq_one_letter_code
_entity_poly.pdbx_strand_id
1 'polypeptide(L)' 'MMLMRLMVAYTLFEYDFDFAPGEDGTAIVRDSVNNIVIKPGKLYLCFKRRSG' A
#
# COMPACT_ATOMS: atom_id res chain seq x y z
N MET A 1 3.46 -2.83 17.85
CA MET A 1 2.40 -3.44 17.01
C MET A 1 1.06 -2.68 16.98
N MET A 2 0.76 -1.73 17.89
CA MET A 2 -0.49 -0.96 17.83
C MET A 2 -0.58 -0.02 16.62
N LEU A 3 0.52 0.65 16.28
CA LEU A 3 0.57 1.62 15.19
C LEU A 3 0.10 1.05 13.85
N MET A 4 0.65 -0.11 13.44
CA MET A 4 0.28 -0.74 12.16
C MET A 4 -1.21 -1.10 12.11
N ARG A 5 -1.78 -1.56 13.24
CA ARG A 5 -3.20 -1.91 13.32
C ARG A 5 -4.08 -0.67 13.17
N LEU A 6 -3.73 0.42 13.85
CA LEU A 6 -4.46 1.69 13.75
C LEU A 6 -4.38 2.26 12.32
N MET A 7 -3.19 2.24 11.70
CA MET A 7 -3.00 2.72 10.33
C MET A 7 -3.86 1.92 9.34
N VAL A 8 -3.81 0.59 9.40
CA VAL A 8 -4.61 -0.26 8.51
C VAL A 8 -6.10 -0.04 8.72
N ALA A 9 -6.56 0.01 9.97
CA ALA A 9 -7.97 0.24 10.29
C ALA A 9 -8.47 1.60 9.78
N TYR A 10 -7.71 2.67 10.01
CA TYR A 10 -8.05 4.01 9.54
C TYR A 10 -8.11 4.07 8.01
N THR A 11 -7.11 3.52 7.32
CA THR A 11 -7.08 3.51 5.86
C THR A 11 -8.27 2.75 5.27
N LEU A 12 -8.59 1.56 5.82
CA LEU A 12 -9.73 0.77 5.35
C LEU A 12 -11.09 1.37 5.69
N PHE A 13 -11.18 2.18 6.74
CA PHE A 13 -12.42 2.84 7.15
C PHE A 13 -12.70 4.06 6.27
N GLU A 14 -11.70 4.92 6.06
CA GLU A 14 -11.87 6.21 5.39
C GLU A 14 -11.69 6.17 3.87
N TYR A 15 -11.04 5.14 3.31
CA TYR A 15 -10.68 5.11 1.90
C TYR A 15 -11.05 3.80 1.21
N ASP A 16 -11.50 3.93 -0.04
CA ASP A 16 -11.37 2.89 -1.05
C ASP A 16 -10.07 3.12 -1.81
N PHE A 17 -9.37 2.05 -2.18
CA PHE A 17 -8.13 2.16 -2.95
C PHE A 17 -7.96 1.01 -3.93
N ASP A 18 -7.26 1.30 -5.03
CA ASP A 18 -6.97 0.36 -6.11
C ASP A 18 -5.60 0.68 -6.72
N PHE A 19 -5.10 -0.19 -7.58
CA PHE A 19 -3.89 0.06 -8.35
C PHE A 19 -4.05 1.30 -9.25
N ALA A 20 -3.00 2.11 -9.34
CA ALA A 20 -2.96 3.21 -10.29
C ALA A 20 -3.01 2.69 -11.74
N PRO A 21 -3.46 3.50 -12.73
CA PRO A 21 -3.46 3.08 -14.13
C PRO A 21 -2.08 2.61 -14.58
N GLY A 22 -2.00 1.36 -15.06
CA GLY A 22 -0.74 0.73 -15.50
C GLY A 22 0.09 0.08 -14.39
N GLU A 23 -0.35 0.13 -13.13
CA GLU A 23 0.23 -0.65 -12.03
C GLU A 23 -0.44 -2.04 -11.96
N ASP A 24 0.37 -3.09 -11.86
CA ASP A 24 -0.09 -4.48 -11.70
C ASP A 24 0.31 -5.09 -10.34
N GLY A 25 1.00 -4.31 -9.51
CA GLY A 25 1.42 -4.70 -8.17
C GLY A 25 2.60 -5.67 -8.13
N THR A 26 3.15 -6.10 -9.26
CA THR A 26 4.26 -7.08 -9.28
C THR A 26 5.60 -6.45 -8.89
N ALA A 27 5.77 -5.15 -9.14
CA ALA A 27 6.99 -4.40 -8.85
C ALA A 27 7.36 -4.43 -7.37
N ILE A 28 6.36 -4.50 -6.47
CA ILE A 28 6.59 -4.53 -5.02
C ILE A 28 7.45 -5.73 -4.59
N VAL A 29 7.31 -6.87 -5.27
CA VAL A 29 8.07 -8.10 -5.02
C VAL A 29 9.30 -8.15 -5.93
N ARG A 30 9.11 -7.96 -7.24
CA ARG A 30 10.18 -8.08 -8.25
C ARG A 30 11.36 -7.15 -7.97
N ASP A 31 11.07 -5.91 -7.58
CA ASP A 31 12.06 -4.87 -7.37
C ASP A 31 12.44 -4.72 -5.89
N SER A 32 12.11 -5.72 -5.06
CA SER A 32 12.48 -5.73 -3.65
C SER A 32 13.99 -5.97 -3.47
N VAL A 33 14.58 -5.27 -2.51
CA VAL A 33 16.01 -5.37 -2.20
C VAL A 33 16.19 -5.80 -0.75
N ASN A 34 17.01 -6.82 -0.52
CA ASN A 34 17.31 -7.32 0.82
C ASN A 34 18.71 -6.86 1.27
N ASN A 35 18.76 -5.74 1.97
CA ASN A 35 20.00 -5.16 2.50
C ASN A 35 20.03 -5.21 4.04
N ILE A 36 19.58 -6.31 4.66
CA ILE A 36 19.33 -6.53 6.12
C ILE A 36 17.87 -6.27 6.52
N VAL A 37 17.21 -5.31 5.87
CA VAL A 37 15.76 -5.10 5.95
C VAL A 37 15.18 -5.26 4.55
N ILE A 38 14.07 -5.99 4.44
CA ILE A 38 13.33 -6.10 3.17
C ILE A 38 12.78 -4.71 2.83
N LYS A 39 13.31 -4.13 1.76
CA LYS A 39 12.75 -2.91 1.17
C LYS A 39 11.90 -3.32 -0.03
N PRO A 40 10.57 -3.18 0.04
CA PRO A 40 9.71 -3.49 -1.11
C PRO A 40 10.02 -2.55 -2.28
N GLY A 41 9.73 -3.03 -3.50
CA GLY A 41 9.68 -2.19 -4.68
C GLY A 41 8.57 -1.14 -4.59
N LYS A 42 8.46 -0.29 -5.62
CA LYS A 42 7.40 0.73 -5.65
C LYS A 42 6.03 0.07 -5.83
N LEU A 43 5.01 0.71 -5.26
CA LEU A 43 3.62 0.39 -5.48
C LEU A 43 2.83 1.69 -5.61
N TYR A 44 2.22 1.92 -6.77
CA TYR A 44 1.41 3.11 -7.03
C TYR A 44 -0.08 2.80 -6.84
N LEU A 45 -0.71 3.49 -5.90
CA LEU A 45 -2.12 3.30 -5.55
C LEU A 45 -2.91 4.61 -5.75
N CYS A 46 -4.18 4.47 -6.10
CA CYS A 46 -5.15 5.56 -6.10
C CYS A 46 -6.08 5.43 -4.90
N PHE A 47 -6.11 6.43 -4.03
CA PHE A 47 -7.01 6.48 -2.87
C PHE A 47 -8.19 7.40 -3.17
N LYS A 48 -9.40 6.93 -2.87
CA LYS A 48 -10.64 7.70 -2.91
C LYS A 48 -11.23 7.72 -1.51
N ARG A 49 -11.42 8.92 -0.97
CA ARG A 49 -12.05 9.06 0.35
C ARG A 49 -13.52 8.66 0.24
N ARG A 50 -14.00 7.85 1.19
CA ARG A 50 -15.42 7.51 1.30
C ARG A 50 -16.20 8.74 1.75
N SER A 51 -17.25 9.09 1.02
CA SER A 51 -18.31 9.96 1.52
C SER A 51 -19.10 9.16 2.55
N GLY A 52 -19.13 9.63 3.80
CA GLY A 52 -19.99 9.07 4.84
C GLY A 52 -21.47 9.31 4.58
#